data_AF-A0A2H0DVY6-F1
#
_entry.id   AF-A0A2H0DVY6-F1
#
_cell.length_a   1.000
_cell.length_b   1.000
_cell.length_c   1.000
_cell.angle_alpha   90.00
_cell.angle_beta   90.00
_cell.angle_gamma   90.00
#
_symmetry.space_group_name_H-M   'P 1'
#
loop_
_entity.id
_entity.type
_entity.pdbx_description
1 polymer ?
#
loop_
_entity_poly.entity_id
_entity_poly.type
_entity_poly.pdbx_seq_one_letter_code
_entity_poly.pdbx_strand_id
1 'polypeptide(L)'
;MRFLPSKKVILPVLFVVAALTIASVLQKEERPSAQGSKQNLDEDLSAKYEELQKVAAKDLDKDGLPDWEEALWGTGPNNPDSDGDGLSDGEEVRAGRDPKKAGPDDKLPKKDSPPEEEEGLSATEKFGRDLFTGYAELSTNPVFRGDKSEALYNFLAANISAVPEAEEYRLSELKISEKTNETTLKNYGNQLALNLKKGGGQNELREIARIFETEGALGIPELLEIIGLNKEILSENLFIGVPAEIAGLHLFLINNHNKVIDGMLKITEIKNDPLMAVLGLGSYSKSSEAFLEAIGDLKDYLSAKGVVFKTDEPGVILNK
;
A
#
# COMPACT_ATOMS: atom_id res chain seq x y z
N MET A 1 -27.80 7.73 9.72
CA MET A 1 -26.80 8.01 8.67
C MET A 1 -25.94 9.23 9.00
N ARG A 2 -24.79 9.07 9.70
CA ARG A 2 -23.68 10.07 9.68
C ARG A 2 -22.38 9.70 10.42
N PHE A 3 -22.19 8.50 10.94
CA PHE A 3 -20.94 8.11 11.64
C PHE A 3 -19.94 7.40 10.73
N LEU A 4 -19.62 8.02 9.59
CA LEU A 4 -18.44 7.64 8.82
C LEU A 4 -17.38 8.71 9.08
N PRO A 5 -16.23 8.39 9.73
CA PRO A 5 -15.14 9.34 9.82
C PRO A 5 -14.73 9.74 8.40
N SER A 6 -14.70 11.05 8.15
CA SER A 6 -14.46 11.57 6.79
C SER A 6 -13.07 11.18 6.30
N LYS A 7 -12.85 11.07 4.99
CA LYS A 7 -11.52 10.77 4.42
C LYS A 7 -10.41 11.72 4.93
N LYS A 8 -10.77 12.94 5.33
CA LYS A 8 -9.86 13.95 5.90
C LYS A 8 -9.30 13.57 7.27
N VAL A 9 -10.01 12.72 8.03
CA VAL A 9 -9.64 12.27 9.37
C VAL A 9 -8.60 11.16 9.33
N ILE A 10 -8.72 10.25 8.36
CA ILE A 10 -7.90 9.05 8.24
C ILE A 10 -6.59 9.35 7.50
N LEU A 11 -6.61 10.37 6.64
CA LEU A 11 -5.51 10.80 5.79
C LEU A 11 -4.18 11.04 6.55
N PRO A 12 -4.12 11.76 7.69
CA PRO A 12 -2.87 12.03 8.39
C PRO A 12 -2.19 10.76 8.92
N VAL A 13 -2.97 9.81 9.44
CA VAL A 13 -2.47 8.53 9.96
C VAL A 13 -1.88 7.69 8.83
N LEU A 14 -2.56 7.64 7.69
CA LEU A 14 -2.08 6.94 6.50
C LEU A 14 -0.85 7.58 5.89
N PHE A 15 -0.73 8.90 5.95
CA PHE A 15 0.40 9.65 5.41
C PHE A 15 1.70 9.36 6.18
N VAL A 16 1.61 9.22 7.50
CA VAL A 16 2.74 8.78 8.33
C VAL A 16 3.18 7.38 7.87
N VAL A 17 2.26 6.41 7.77
CA VAL A 17 2.59 5.05 7.29
C VAL A 17 3.23 5.08 5.89
N ALA A 18 2.68 5.89 4.97
CA ALA A 18 3.16 6.04 3.60
C ALA A 18 4.58 6.62 3.53
N ALA A 19 4.84 7.75 4.21
CA ALA A 19 6.14 8.41 4.24
C ALA A 19 7.23 7.47 4.77
N LEU A 20 6.88 6.65 5.76
CA LEU A 20 7.76 5.66 6.36
C LEU A 20 8.09 4.50 5.40
N THR A 21 7.12 4.05 4.61
CA THR A 21 7.37 3.07 3.54
C THR A 21 8.22 3.66 2.41
N ILE A 22 7.93 4.87 1.93
CA ILE A 22 8.70 5.53 0.85
C ILE A 22 10.15 5.73 1.28
N ALA A 23 10.39 6.25 2.49
CA ALA A 23 11.73 6.45 3.03
C ALA A 23 12.54 5.14 3.08
N SER A 24 11.91 4.03 3.47
CA SER A 24 12.56 2.71 3.49
C SER A 24 12.92 2.18 2.09
N VAL A 25 12.12 2.52 1.07
CA VAL A 25 12.37 2.14 -0.32
C VAL A 25 13.51 2.99 -0.91
N LEU A 26 13.49 4.31 -0.69
CA LEU A 26 14.53 5.22 -1.18
C LEU A 26 15.90 4.96 -0.53
N GLN A 27 15.94 4.59 0.75
CA GLN A 27 17.19 4.18 1.42
C GLN A 27 17.75 2.85 0.90
N LYS A 28 16.94 1.97 0.30
CA LYS A 28 17.43 0.72 -0.31
C LYS A 28 18.18 0.94 -1.63
N GLU A 29 17.90 2.02 -2.36
CA GLU A 29 18.61 2.35 -3.61
C GLU A 29 20.06 2.83 -3.36
N GLU A 30 20.36 3.37 -2.18
CA GLU A 30 21.73 3.68 -1.74
C GLU A 30 22.36 2.49 -1.00
N ARG A 31 22.95 1.51 -1.71
CA ARG A 31 23.82 0.52 -1.06
C ARG A 31 25.12 0.25 -1.81
N PRO A 32 26.24 0.20 -1.07
CA PRO A 32 27.17 -0.91 -1.17
C PRO A 32 27.02 -1.85 0.04
N SER A 33 26.89 -3.14 -0.28
CA SER A 33 27.07 -4.38 0.51
C SER A 33 27.44 -4.29 2.00
N ALA A 34 26.72 -5.03 2.86
CA ALA A 34 27.26 -6.05 3.78
C ALA A 34 26.21 -6.56 4.78
N GLN A 35 26.32 -7.84 5.14
CA GLN A 35 25.66 -8.46 6.29
C GLN A 35 25.93 -7.65 7.57
N GLY A 36 24.88 -7.00 8.10
CA GLY A 36 24.90 -6.31 9.40
C GLY A 36 23.54 -5.75 9.84
N SER A 37 22.49 -5.91 9.05
CA SER A 37 21.30 -5.05 9.10
C SER A 37 20.14 -5.52 9.97
N LYS A 38 20.31 -6.46 10.91
CA LYS A 38 19.22 -6.82 11.84
C LYS A 38 19.17 -5.89 13.06
N GLN A 39 20.31 -5.49 13.63
CA GLN A 39 20.34 -4.64 14.83
C GLN A 39 19.94 -3.17 14.56
N ASN A 40 20.27 -2.62 13.38
CA ASN A 40 19.93 -1.23 13.03
C ASN A 40 18.44 -1.03 12.67
N LEU A 41 17.73 -2.11 12.29
CA LEU A 41 16.30 -2.04 11.97
C LEU A 41 15.45 -1.89 13.25
N ASP A 42 15.88 -2.55 14.33
CA ASP A 42 15.17 -2.52 15.62
C ASP A 42 15.31 -1.15 16.32
N GLU A 43 16.46 -0.46 16.20
CA GLU A 43 16.67 0.89 16.74
C GLU A 43 15.88 1.96 15.96
N ASP A 44 15.82 1.87 14.63
CA ASP A 44 15.04 2.79 13.79
C ASP A 44 13.51 2.58 13.97
N LEU A 45 13.07 1.33 14.14
CA LEU A 45 11.71 1.05 14.57
C LEU A 45 11.44 1.64 15.97
N SER A 46 12.36 1.48 16.93
CA SER A 46 12.19 1.97 18.30
C SER A 46 12.03 3.50 18.36
N ALA A 47 12.86 4.26 17.64
CA ALA A 47 12.73 5.73 17.60
C ALA A 47 11.38 6.19 17.01
N LYS A 48 10.90 5.44 16.03
CA LYS A 48 9.63 5.66 15.33
C LYS A 48 8.43 5.24 16.17
N TYR A 49 8.57 4.20 16.99
CA TYR A 49 7.61 3.85 18.03
C TYR A 49 7.51 4.96 19.09
N GLU A 50 8.61 5.56 19.52
CA GLU A 50 8.58 6.69 20.46
C GLU A 50 7.89 7.93 19.88
N GLU A 51 8.08 8.20 18.58
CA GLU A 51 7.37 9.27 17.88
C GLU A 51 5.87 9.00 17.78
N LEU A 52 5.48 7.77 17.43
CA LEU A 52 4.08 7.35 17.40
C LEU A 52 3.42 7.41 18.77
N GLN A 53 4.15 7.06 19.85
CA GLN A 53 3.65 7.18 21.22
C GLN A 53 3.39 8.64 21.61
N LYS A 54 4.25 9.57 21.19
CA LYS A 54 4.02 11.01 21.40
C LYS A 54 2.80 11.51 20.65
N VAL A 55 2.59 11.04 19.42
CA VAL A 55 1.38 11.37 18.64
C VAL A 55 0.13 10.76 19.28
N ALA A 56 0.21 9.50 19.73
CA ALA A 56 -0.91 8.79 20.34
C ALA A 56 -1.32 9.35 21.72
N ALA A 57 -0.39 9.98 22.44
CA ALA A 57 -0.65 10.60 23.73
C ALA A 57 -0.91 12.12 23.66
N LYS A 58 -0.89 12.71 22.46
CA LYS A 58 -1.14 14.13 22.29
C LYS A 58 -2.62 14.44 22.51
N ASP A 59 -2.87 15.37 23.42
CA ASP A 59 -4.19 15.88 23.80
C ASP A 59 -4.01 17.39 24.02
N LEU A 60 -4.37 18.17 23.00
CA LEU A 60 -3.97 19.57 22.86
C LEU A 60 -4.88 20.52 23.65
N ASP A 61 -6.17 20.22 23.76
CA ASP A 61 -7.11 20.99 24.59
C ASP A 61 -7.37 20.40 25.99
N LYS A 62 -6.84 19.20 26.27
CA LYS A 62 -6.80 18.56 27.59
C LYS A 62 -8.17 18.21 28.14
N ASP A 63 -9.09 17.88 27.26
CA ASP A 63 -10.43 17.43 27.61
C ASP A 63 -10.46 15.91 27.97
N GLY A 64 -9.33 15.24 27.78
CA GLY A 64 -9.16 13.82 28.05
C GLY A 64 -9.53 12.91 26.87
N LEU A 65 -9.67 13.48 25.67
CA LEU A 65 -9.78 12.84 24.37
C LEU A 65 -8.53 13.18 23.53
N PRO A 66 -7.62 12.23 23.26
CA PRO A 66 -6.41 12.52 22.47
C PRO A 66 -6.72 13.02 21.05
N ASP A 67 -5.85 13.86 20.47
CA ASP A 67 -6.00 14.48 19.15
C ASP A 67 -6.35 13.48 18.02
N TRP A 68 -5.76 12.28 18.07
CA TRP A 68 -6.04 11.24 17.08
C TRP A 68 -7.44 10.62 17.25
N GLU A 69 -7.94 10.57 18.48
CA GLU A 69 -9.27 10.08 18.82
C GLU A 69 -10.32 11.12 18.45
N GLU A 70 -10.05 12.40 18.73
CA GLU A 70 -10.86 13.53 18.29
C GLU A 70 -11.08 13.54 16.77
N ALA A 71 -10.02 13.22 16.02
CA ALA A 71 -10.13 13.05 14.59
C ALA A 71 -11.19 11.99 14.24
N LEU A 72 -11.20 10.82 14.90
CA LEU A 72 -12.19 9.75 14.66
C LEU A 72 -13.63 10.21 14.93
N TRP A 73 -13.83 11.01 15.98
CA TRP A 73 -15.14 11.59 16.32
C TRP A 73 -15.50 12.79 15.43
N GLY A 74 -14.52 13.37 14.75
CA GLY A 74 -14.66 14.59 13.95
C GLY A 74 -14.84 15.83 14.81
N THR A 75 -14.36 15.78 16.06
CA THR A 75 -14.21 16.90 16.98
C THR A 75 -12.92 17.67 16.65
N GLY A 76 -12.66 18.76 17.35
CA GLY A 76 -11.55 19.66 17.01
C GLY A 76 -10.47 19.68 18.10
N PRO A 77 -9.18 19.43 17.79
CA PRO A 77 -8.11 19.30 18.78
C PRO A 77 -7.70 20.58 19.52
N ASN A 78 -8.46 21.64 19.35
CA ASN A 78 -8.24 22.90 20.06
C ASN A 78 -9.55 23.35 20.72
N ASN A 79 -10.54 22.46 20.81
CA ASN A 79 -11.88 22.78 21.23
C ASN A 79 -12.45 21.65 22.10
N PRO A 80 -12.39 21.80 23.44
CA PRO A 80 -12.70 20.72 24.36
C PRO A 80 -14.19 20.34 24.43
N ASP A 81 -15.07 21.08 23.74
CA ASP A 81 -16.53 20.91 23.69
C ASP A 81 -17.00 21.29 22.27
N SER A 82 -17.14 20.29 21.40
CA SER A 82 -17.35 20.46 19.96
C SER A 82 -18.76 20.84 19.55
N ASP A 83 -19.76 20.52 20.38
CA ASP A 83 -21.15 20.87 20.12
C ASP A 83 -21.69 22.00 21.01
N GLY A 84 -20.92 22.41 22.02
CA GLY A 84 -21.16 23.56 22.87
C GLY A 84 -22.25 23.32 23.92
N ASP A 85 -22.50 22.07 24.32
CA ASP A 85 -23.55 21.72 25.27
C ASP A 85 -23.10 21.80 26.75
N GLY A 86 -21.80 21.99 26.99
CA GLY A 86 -21.19 22.14 28.29
C GLY A 86 -20.61 20.85 28.89
N LEU A 87 -20.65 19.72 28.18
CA LEU A 87 -19.82 18.55 28.44
C LEU A 87 -18.61 18.57 27.51
N SER A 88 -17.48 18.06 27.98
CA SER A 88 -16.32 17.89 27.09
C SER A 88 -16.48 16.70 26.15
N ASP A 89 -15.84 16.77 24.97
CA ASP A 89 -15.89 15.69 23.98
C ASP A 89 -15.39 14.37 24.62
N GLY A 90 -14.32 14.44 25.41
CA GLY A 90 -13.78 13.31 26.18
C GLY A 90 -14.72 12.76 27.26
N GLU A 91 -15.54 13.60 27.89
CA GLU A 91 -16.57 13.15 28.84
C GLU A 91 -17.72 12.44 28.13
N GLU A 92 -18.16 12.97 27.00
CA GLU A 92 -19.25 12.43 26.20
C GLU A 92 -18.89 11.07 25.60
N VAL A 93 -17.72 10.96 24.98
CA VAL A 93 -17.20 9.71 24.44
C VAL A 93 -17.10 8.63 25.53
N ARG A 94 -16.62 9.01 26.73
CA ARG A 94 -16.54 8.09 27.89
C ARG A 94 -17.91 7.67 28.40
N ALA A 95 -18.93 8.49 28.19
CA ALA A 95 -20.33 8.22 28.54
C ALA A 95 -21.11 7.48 27.43
N GLY A 96 -20.50 7.21 26.27
CA GLY A 96 -21.16 6.60 25.12
C GLY A 96 -22.13 7.53 24.39
N ARG A 97 -21.77 8.82 24.32
CA ARG A 97 -22.50 9.90 23.66
C ARG A 97 -21.74 10.38 22.41
N ASP A 98 -22.46 11.04 21.52
CA ASP A 98 -21.93 11.67 20.29
C ASP A 98 -21.48 13.10 20.60
N PRO A 99 -20.15 13.39 20.61
CA PRO A 99 -19.60 14.71 20.98
C PRO A 99 -19.86 15.81 19.94
N LYS A 100 -20.62 15.50 18.89
CA LYS A 100 -21.00 16.45 17.83
C LYS A 100 -22.48 16.81 17.87
N LYS A 101 -23.18 16.39 18.89
CA LYS A 101 -24.63 16.50 18.96
C LYS A 101 -25.04 16.88 20.37
N ALA A 102 -25.33 18.17 20.55
CA ALA A 102 -25.71 18.71 21.84
C ALA A 102 -26.79 17.87 22.54
N GLY A 103 -26.52 17.56 23.81
CA GLY A 103 -27.39 16.79 24.68
C GLY A 103 -28.75 17.45 24.94
N PRO A 104 -29.74 16.67 25.42
CA PRO A 104 -29.61 15.32 25.97
C PRO A 104 -29.81 14.15 24.98
N ASP A 105 -30.07 14.44 23.70
CA ASP A 105 -30.39 13.44 22.65
C ASP A 105 -29.15 12.94 21.88
N ASP A 106 -28.01 12.87 22.56
CA ASP A 106 -26.66 12.56 22.05
C ASP A 106 -26.26 11.08 22.12
N LYS A 107 -27.09 10.22 22.69
CA LYS A 107 -26.71 8.82 22.95
C LYS A 107 -26.45 8.04 21.66
N LEU A 108 -25.31 7.34 21.62
CA LEU A 108 -24.97 6.49 20.49
C LEU A 108 -25.93 5.30 20.37
N PRO A 109 -26.31 4.90 19.14
CA PRO A 109 -27.20 3.77 18.91
C PRO A 109 -26.57 2.45 19.38
N LYS A 110 -27.38 1.58 19.99
CA LYS A 110 -26.97 0.21 20.32
C LYS A 110 -26.96 -0.67 19.06
N LYS A 111 -26.01 -1.61 18.99
CA LYS A 111 -25.66 -2.51 17.86
C LYS A 111 -26.80 -3.34 17.24
N ASP A 112 -28.04 -3.25 17.72
CA ASP A 112 -29.17 -4.02 17.17
C ASP A 112 -29.71 -3.47 15.84
N SER A 113 -29.17 -2.34 15.37
CA SER A 113 -29.47 -1.80 14.03
C SER A 113 -28.68 -2.57 12.97
N PRO A 114 -29.33 -3.20 11.97
CA PRO A 114 -28.63 -3.83 10.86
C PRO A 114 -27.70 -2.81 10.18
N PRO A 115 -26.48 -3.21 9.76
CA PRO A 115 -25.64 -2.32 8.98
C PRO A 115 -26.39 -1.90 7.71
N GLU A 116 -26.61 -0.60 7.55
CA GLU A 116 -27.13 -0.01 6.31
C GLU A 116 -26.18 -0.35 5.15
N GLU A 117 -26.76 -0.58 3.97
CA GLU A 117 -26.18 -1.24 2.77
C GLU A 117 -24.68 -0.97 2.51
N GLU A 118 -23.92 -2.06 2.33
CA GLU A 118 -22.46 -2.06 2.10
C GLU A 118 -22.03 -1.63 0.68
N GLU A 119 -22.97 -1.37 -0.23
CA GLU A 119 -22.67 -1.06 -1.63
C GLU A 119 -22.14 0.37 -1.79
N GLY A 120 -20.92 0.49 -2.32
CA GLY A 120 -20.35 1.76 -2.77
C GLY A 120 -19.35 2.45 -1.84
N LEU A 121 -19.06 1.91 -0.65
CA LEU A 121 -18.01 2.46 0.22
C LEU A 121 -16.61 2.15 -0.31
N SER A 122 -15.72 3.15 -0.28
CA SER A 122 -14.29 3.00 -0.56
C SER A 122 -13.58 2.18 0.54
N ALA A 123 -12.38 1.67 0.27
CA ALA A 123 -11.58 0.95 1.26
C ALA A 123 -11.28 1.82 2.49
N THR A 124 -10.90 3.09 2.27
CA THR A 124 -10.74 4.08 3.36
C THR A 124 -12.02 4.24 4.20
N GLU A 125 -13.19 4.30 3.58
CA GLU A 125 -14.47 4.48 4.30
C GLU A 125 -14.86 3.23 5.10
N LYS A 126 -14.68 2.04 4.52
CA LYS A 126 -14.89 0.76 5.21
C LYS A 126 -13.94 0.62 6.39
N PHE A 127 -12.66 0.91 6.19
CA PHE A 127 -11.66 0.88 7.24
C PHE A 127 -11.98 1.88 8.36
N GLY A 128 -12.35 3.11 8.02
CA GLY A 128 -12.76 4.12 8.99
C GLY A 128 -13.97 3.68 9.81
N ARG A 129 -14.99 3.12 9.15
CA ARG A 129 -16.17 2.56 9.81
C ARG A 129 -15.81 1.42 10.75
N ASP A 130 -15.04 0.45 10.29
CA ASP A 130 -14.69 -0.74 11.05
C ASP A 130 -13.81 -0.34 12.24
N LEU A 131 -12.85 0.57 12.04
CA LEU A 131 -12.03 1.18 13.08
C LEU A 131 -12.87 1.86 14.16
N PHE A 132 -13.80 2.72 13.76
CA PHE A 132 -14.68 3.42 14.68
C PHE A 132 -15.60 2.45 15.44
N THR A 133 -16.15 1.45 14.75
CA THR A 133 -17.02 0.43 15.35
C THR A 133 -16.26 -0.41 16.37
N GLY A 134 -15.07 -0.90 16.02
CA GLY A 134 -14.19 -1.63 16.94
C GLY A 134 -13.79 -0.78 18.13
N TYR A 135 -13.50 0.50 17.91
CA TYR A 135 -13.20 1.43 19.00
C TYR A 135 -14.38 1.65 19.96
N ALA A 136 -15.58 1.91 19.45
CA ALA A 136 -16.79 2.11 20.26
C ALA A 136 -17.15 0.86 21.09
N GLU A 137 -16.88 -0.34 20.58
CA GLU A 137 -17.03 -1.57 21.34
C GLU A 137 -16.01 -1.67 22.49
N LEU A 138 -14.77 -1.24 22.25
CA LEU A 138 -13.72 -1.22 23.27
C LEU A 138 -13.98 -0.16 24.35
N SER A 139 -14.45 1.03 23.98
CA SER A 139 -14.69 2.15 24.90
C SER A 139 -15.79 1.86 25.91
N THR A 140 -16.77 1.02 25.55
CA THR A 140 -17.88 0.61 26.42
C THR A 140 -17.57 -0.62 27.28
N ASN A 141 -16.45 -1.31 27.04
CA ASN A 141 -16.11 -2.54 27.73
C ASN A 141 -15.21 -2.29 28.98
N PRO A 142 -15.70 -2.55 30.20
CA PRO A 142 -14.97 -2.26 31.43
C PRO A 142 -13.70 -3.12 31.65
N VAL A 143 -13.47 -4.15 30.82
CA VAL A 143 -12.27 -5.00 30.85
C VAL A 143 -11.07 -4.32 30.18
N PHE A 144 -11.29 -3.42 29.21
CA PHE A 144 -10.23 -2.70 28.49
C PHE A 144 -9.80 -1.40 29.19
N ARG A 145 -9.61 -1.48 30.52
CA ARG A 145 -8.96 -0.41 31.33
C ARG A 145 -7.42 -0.41 31.21
N GLY A 146 -6.87 -1.06 30.18
CA GLY A 146 -5.44 -1.09 29.86
C GLY A 146 -5.06 -0.11 28.76
N ASP A 147 -3.82 -0.21 28.28
CA ASP A 147 -3.27 0.63 27.21
C ASP A 147 -4.06 0.42 25.90
N LYS A 148 -5.07 1.26 25.69
CA LYS A 148 -5.99 1.22 24.54
C LYS A 148 -5.25 1.29 23.21
N SER A 149 -4.02 1.82 23.21
CA SER A 149 -3.16 1.88 22.03
C SER A 149 -2.81 0.49 21.48
N GLU A 150 -2.64 -0.52 22.33
CA GLU A 150 -2.29 -1.89 21.92
C GLU A 150 -3.50 -2.63 21.31
N ALA A 151 -4.69 -2.45 21.90
CA ALA A 151 -5.92 -3.03 21.36
C ALA A 151 -6.28 -2.41 20.00
N LEU A 152 -6.11 -1.09 19.86
CA LEU A 152 -6.26 -0.38 18.61
C LEU A 152 -5.22 -0.83 17.58
N TYR A 153 -3.96 -0.98 17.99
CA TYR A 153 -2.89 -1.49 17.11
C TYR A 153 -3.21 -2.88 16.57
N ASN A 154 -3.63 -3.82 17.43
CA ASN A 154 -4.00 -5.16 17.01
C ASN A 154 -5.23 -5.15 16.09
N PHE A 155 -6.20 -4.26 16.35
CA PHE A 155 -7.34 -4.06 15.48
C PHE A 155 -6.92 -3.50 14.11
N LEU A 156 -6.04 -2.49 14.08
CA LEU A 156 -5.49 -1.90 12.86
C LEU A 156 -4.72 -2.96 12.05
N ALA A 157 -3.84 -3.74 12.70
CA ALA A 157 -3.07 -4.79 12.06
C ALA A 157 -3.96 -5.92 11.50
N ALA A 158 -5.07 -6.24 12.15
CA ALA A 158 -6.01 -7.28 11.71
C ALA A 158 -6.99 -6.79 10.62
N ASN A 159 -7.31 -5.49 10.59
CA ASN A 159 -8.37 -4.92 9.73
C ASN A 159 -7.86 -3.99 8.62
N ILE A 160 -6.54 -3.76 8.51
CA ILE A 160 -5.95 -3.37 7.22
C ILE A 160 -6.12 -4.59 6.30
N SER A 161 -7.30 -4.64 5.67
CA SER A 161 -7.73 -5.70 4.77
C SER A 161 -6.68 -5.90 3.68
N ALA A 162 -6.45 -7.17 3.31
CA ALA A 162 -5.68 -7.51 2.12
C ALA A 162 -6.21 -6.67 0.94
N VAL A 163 -5.33 -5.85 0.37
CA VAL A 163 -5.57 -5.18 -0.90
C VAL A 163 -6.09 -6.23 -1.88
N PRO A 164 -7.17 -5.99 -2.64
CA PRO A 164 -7.54 -6.91 -3.70
C PRO A 164 -6.30 -7.17 -4.55
N GLU A 165 -5.82 -8.41 -4.60
CA GLU A 165 -4.61 -8.70 -5.36
C GLU A 165 -4.89 -8.49 -6.85
N ALA A 166 -3.85 -8.10 -7.60
CA ALA A 166 -3.96 -8.04 -9.05
C ALA A 166 -4.36 -9.43 -9.58
N GLU A 167 -5.20 -9.45 -10.62
CA GLU A 167 -5.50 -10.71 -11.31
C GLU A 167 -4.21 -11.35 -11.83
N GLU A 168 -4.11 -12.67 -11.69
CA GLU A 168 -2.95 -13.42 -12.14
C GLU A 168 -3.22 -14.13 -13.46
N TYR A 169 -2.25 -13.99 -14.37
CA TYR A 169 -2.20 -14.79 -15.58
C TYR A 169 -1.84 -16.24 -15.25
N ARG A 170 -2.25 -17.13 -16.14
CA ARG A 170 -2.04 -18.57 -16.08
C ARG A 170 -1.13 -19.04 -17.21
N LEU A 171 -0.50 -20.19 -17.04
CA LEU A 171 0.31 -20.82 -18.11
C LEU A 171 -0.47 -21.01 -19.41
N SER A 172 -1.78 -21.26 -19.34
CA SER A 172 -2.65 -21.41 -20.51
C SER A 172 -2.79 -20.15 -21.36
N GLU A 173 -2.43 -18.98 -20.81
CA GLU A 173 -2.49 -17.70 -21.50
C GLU A 173 -1.16 -17.35 -22.18
N LEU A 174 -0.10 -18.15 -21.96
CA LEU A 174 1.20 -17.97 -22.59
C LEU A 174 1.31 -18.73 -23.91
N LYS A 175 2.08 -18.18 -24.86
CA LYS A 175 2.47 -18.88 -26.09
C LYS A 175 3.64 -19.82 -25.84
N ILE A 176 3.35 -20.99 -25.29
CA ILE A 176 4.37 -21.99 -24.99
C ILE A 176 4.76 -22.78 -26.24
N SER A 177 6.07 -22.88 -26.50
CA SER A 177 6.66 -23.70 -27.55
C SER A 177 7.12 -25.06 -26.99
N GLU A 178 6.85 -26.15 -27.72
CA GLU A 178 7.11 -27.51 -27.22
C GLU A 178 8.59 -27.89 -27.11
N LYS A 179 9.49 -27.18 -27.81
CA LYS A 179 10.92 -27.52 -27.86
C LYS A 179 11.77 -26.45 -27.20
N THR A 180 12.53 -26.84 -26.19
CA THR A 180 13.61 -26.02 -25.61
C THR A 180 14.94 -26.39 -26.24
N ASN A 181 15.59 -25.43 -26.88
CA ASN A 181 16.97 -25.50 -27.37
C ASN A 181 17.62 -24.11 -27.39
N GLU A 182 18.93 -24.05 -27.65
CA GLU A 182 19.70 -22.80 -27.63
C GLU A 182 19.09 -21.72 -28.54
N THR A 183 18.67 -22.07 -29.76
CA THR A 183 18.06 -21.13 -30.71
C THR A 183 16.76 -20.55 -30.16
N THR A 184 15.89 -21.39 -29.61
CA THR A 184 14.62 -20.93 -29.01
C THR A 184 14.84 -20.06 -27.77
N LEU A 185 15.84 -20.38 -26.94
CA LEU A 185 16.19 -19.59 -25.76
C LEU A 185 16.82 -18.24 -26.14
N LYS A 186 17.66 -18.20 -27.19
CA LYS A 186 18.19 -16.95 -27.75
C LYS A 186 17.10 -16.06 -28.31
N ASN A 187 16.16 -16.63 -29.08
CA ASN A 187 15.03 -15.88 -29.62
C ASN A 187 14.17 -15.30 -28.51
N TYR A 188 13.85 -16.10 -27.49
CA TYR A 188 13.14 -15.67 -26.29
C TYR A 188 13.87 -14.51 -25.60
N GLY A 189 15.15 -14.67 -25.26
CA GLY A 189 15.91 -13.67 -24.54
C GLY A 189 16.08 -12.36 -25.33
N ASN A 190 16.23 -12.43 -26.66
CA ASN A 190 16.27 -11.24 -27.51
C ASN A 190 14.94 -10.47 -27.51
N GLN A 191 13.80 -11.17 -27.61
CA GLN A 191 12.48 -10.53 -27.55
C GLN A 191 12.21 -9.90 -26.18
N LEU A 192 12.49 -10.66 -25.10
CA LEU A 192 12.35 -10.15 -23.75
C LEU A 192 13.22 -8.91 -23.52
N ALA A 193 14.47 -8.94 -23.94
CA ALA A 193 15.39 -7.82 -23.78
C ALA A 193 14.97 -6.57 -24.56
N LEU A 194 14.37 -6.73 -25.75
CA LEU A 194 13.80 -5.61 -26.49
C LEU A 194 12.69 -4.94 -25.69
N ASN A 195 11.80 -5.74 -25.08
CA ASN A 195 10.68 -5.22 -24.30
C ASN A 195 11.16 -4.57 -22.98
N LEU A 196 12.12 -5.17 -22.28
CA LEU A 196 12.72 -4.59 -21.06
C LEU A 196 13.41 -3.24 -21.32
N LYS A 197 14.05 -3.07 -22.49
CA LYS A 197 14.68 -1.78 -22.85
C LYS A 197 13.68 -0.66 -23.03
N LYS A 198 12.42 -0.95 -23.39
CA LYS A 198 11.36 0.08 -23.53
C LYS A 198 11.03 0.73 -22.18
N GLY A 199 11.08 -0.03 -21.09
CA GLY A 199 10.80 0.46 -19.74
C GLY A 199 11.96 1.23 -19.08
N GLY A 200 13.14 1.25 -19.69
CA GLY A 200 14.31 1.92 -19.12
C GLY A 200 14.22 3.45 -19.20
N GLY A 201 14.29 4.13 -18.05
CA GLY A 201 14.47 5.59 -17.98
C GLY A 201 13.30 6.40 -17.43
N GLN A 202 12.25 5.77 -16.90
CA GLN A 202 11.15 6.48 -16.26
C GLN A 202 11.33 6.50 -14.73
N ASN A 203 11.41 7.70 -14.15
CA ASN A 203 11.56 7.89 -12.71
C ASN A 203 10.21 7.71 -12.00
N GLU A 204 9.63 6.51 -12.10
CA GLU A 204 8.36 6.16 -11.46
C GLU A 204 8.34 6.53 -9.97
N LEU A 205 9.41 6.19 -9.24
CA LEU A 205 9.58 6.55 -7.83
C LEU A 205 9.51 8.06 -7.58
N ARG A 206 10.02 8.88 -8.50
CA ARG A 206 9.92 10.34 -8.39
C ARG A 206 8.47 10.81 -8.50
N GLU A 207 7.71 10.24 -9.43
CA GLU A 207 6.30 10.62 -9.59
C GLU A 207 5.45 10.11 -8.43
N ILE A 208 5.70 8.89 -7.95
CA ILE A 208 5.10 8.36 -6.72
C ILE A 208 5.40 9.29 -5.53
N ALA A 209 6.66 9.70 -5.34
CA ALA A 209 7.01 10.63 -4.26
C ALA A 209 6.23 11.95 -4.37
N ARG A 210 6.17 12.56 -5.57
CA ARG A 210 5.39 13.79 -5.81
C ARG A 210 3.91 13.61 -5.51
N ILE A 211 3.33 12.46 -5.84
CA ILE A 211 1.93 12.15 -5.55
C ILE A 211 1.69 12.17 -4.05
N PHE A 212 2.51 11.49 -3.26
CA PHE A 212 2.36 11.50 -1.82
C PHE A 212 2.62 12.89 -1.24
N GLU A 213 3.77 13.53 -1.55
CA GLU A 213 4.15 14.86 -1.04
C GLU A 213 3.10 15.95 -1.31
N THR A 214 2.31 15.81 -2.37
CA THR A 214 1.33 16.83 -2.78
C THR A 214 -0.12 16.35 -2.71
N GLU A 215 -0.39 15.22 -2.05
CA GLU A 215 -1.72 14.62 -1.93
C GLU A 215 -2.41 14.45 -3.32
N GLY A 216 -1.61 14.05 -4.31
CA GLY A 216 -2.02 13.82 -5.69
C GLY A 216 -2.19 15.10 -6.52
N ALA A 217 -1.79 16.28 -6.04
CA ALA A 217 -1.81 17.50 -6.85
C ALA A 217 -0.82 17.45 -8.02
N LEU A 218 0.29 16.73 -7.87
CA LEU A 218 1.31 16.50 -8.89
C LEU A 218 1.59 15.00 -9.10
N GLY A 219 2.22 14.65 -10.23
CA GLY A 219 2.77 13.30 -10.50
C GLY A 219 1.78 12.28 -11.06
N ILE A 220 0.46 12.43 -10.82
CA ILE A 220 -0.55 11.49 -11.35
C ILE A 220 -0.53 11.39 -12.89
N PRO A 221 -0.55 12.50 -13.66
CA PRO A 221 -0.53 12.41 -15.12
C PRO A 221 0.71 11.69 -15.65
N GLU A 222 1.88 12.01 -15.11
CA GLU A 222 3.14 11.38 -15.49
C GLU A 222 3.16 9.90 -15.11
N LEU A 223 2.68 9.53 -13.92
CA LEU A 223 2.58 8.12 -13.51
C LEU A 223 1.61 7.33 -14.40
N LEU A 224 0.51 7.93 -14.87
CA LEU A 224 -0.42 7.29 -15.81
C LEU A 224 0.22 7.01 -17.18
N GLU A 225 1.12 7.88 -17.66
CA GLU A 225 1.92 7.61 -18.86
C GLU A 225 2.85 6.41 -18.66
N ILE A 226 3.51 6.33 -17.50
CA ILE A 226 4.38 5.21 -17.12
C ILE A 226 3.58 3.90 -17.05
N ILE A 227 2.40 3.93 -16.43
CA ILE A 227 1.47 2.81 -16.37
C ILE A 227 1.08 2.35 -17.78
N GLY A 228 0.77 3.29 -18.69
CA GLY A 228 0.40 2.99 -20.06
C GLY A 228 1.48 2.22 -20.81
N LEU A 229 2.74 2.68 -20.71
CA LEU A 229 3.89 1.99 -21.30
C LEU A 229 4.10 0.60 -20.69
N ASN A 230 3.96 0.46 -19.38
CA ASN A 230 4.11 -0.84 -18.71
C ASN A 230 3.02 -1.84 -19.15
N LYS A 231 1.79 -1.38 -19.38
CA LYS A 231 0.71 -2.22 -19.94
C LYS A 231 1.01 -2.68 -21.37
N GLU A 232 1.61 -1.82 -22.19
CA GLU A 232 2.06 -2.20 -23.54
C GLU A 232 3.15 -3.28 -23.44
N ILE A 233 4.17 -3.09 -22.61
CA ILE A 233 5.25 -4.05 -22.40
C ILE A 233 4.72 -5.40 -21.87
N LEU A 234 3.81 -5.36 -20.88
CA LEU A 234 3.15 -6.57 -20.35
C LEU A 234 2.42 -7.33 -21.47
N SER A 235 1.66 -6.61 -22.29
CA SER A 235 0.93 -7.18 -23.42
C SER A 235 1.88 -7.83 -24.43
N GLU A 236 2.99 -7.18 -24.76
CA GLU A 236 4.01 -7.73 -25.67
C GLU A 236 4.69 -8.97 -25.09
N ASN A 237 4.98 -8.97 -23.78
CA ASN A 237 5.62 -10.10 -23.11
C ASN A 237 4.71 -11.34 -23.11
N LEU A 238 3.38 -11.18 -22.97
CA LEU A 238 2.41 -12.28 -23.11
C LEU A 238 2.44 -12.94 -24.50
N PHE A 239 2.86 -12.20 -25.54
CA PHE A 239 2.92 -12.70 -26.92
C PHE A 239 4.28 -13.25 -27.35
N ILE A 240 5.29 -13.22 -26.48
CA ILE A 240 6.60 -13.85 -26.74
C ILE A 240 6.40 -15.37 -26.88
N GLY A 241 7.13 -15.99 -27.81
CA GLY A 241 7.21 -17.46 -27.86
C GLY A 241 8.08 -17.99 -26.72
N VAL A 242 7.47 -18.65 -25.74
CA VAL A 242 8.14 -19.07 -24.50
C VAL A 242 8.53 -20.55 -24.57
N PRO A 243 9.82 -20.91 -24.42
CA PRO A 243 10.21 -22.31 -24.29
C PRO A 243 9.56 -22.99 -23.06
N ALA A 244 9.06 -24.21 -23.21
CA ALA A 244 8.32 -24.91 -22.15
C ALA A 244 9.07 -24.98 -20.81
N GLU A 245 10.40 -25.16 -20.83
CA GLU A 245 11.20 -25.25 -19.60
C GLU A 245 11.32 -23.93 -18.83
N ILE A 246 11.13 -22.78 -19.49
CA ILE A 246 11.24 -21.44 -18.86
C ILE A 246 9.87 -20.78 -18.61
N ALA A 247 8.78 -21.43 -19.02
CA ALA A 247 7.43 -20.87 -18.94
C ALA A 247 7.00 -20.48 -17.51
N GLY A 248 7.44 -21.24 -16.50
CA GLY A 248 7.18 -20.89 -15.10
C GLY A 248 7.86 -19.60 -14.65
N LEU A 249 9.14 -19.42 -14.97
CA LEU A 249 9.89 -18.20 -14.65
C LEU A 249 9.32 -16.99 -15.41
N HIS A 250 8.94 -17.19 -16.68
CA HIS A 250 8.30 -16.14 -17.46
C HIS A 250 6.92 -15.76 -16.91
N LEU A 251 6.10 -16.73 -16.49
CA LEU A 251 4.82 -16.44 -15.86
C LEU A 251 5.00 -15.64 -14.56
N PHE A 252 6.00 -16.01 -13.75
CA PHE A 252 6.34 -15.28 -12.54
C PHE A 252 6.75 -13.83 -12.85
N LEU A 253 7.55 -13.60 -13.90
CA LEU A 253 7.87 -12.25 -14.39
C LEU A 253 6.60 -11.48 -14.77
N ILE A 254 5.73 -12.06 -15.60
CA ILE A 254 4.48 -11.46 -16.08
C ILE A 254 3.56 -11.05 -14.92
N ASN A 255 3.34 -11.97 -13.97
CA ASN A 255 2.44 -11.70 -12.84
C ASN A 255 2.99 -10.62 -11.91
N ASN A 256 4.29 -10.59 -11.65
CA ASN A 256 4.88 -9.52 -10.85
C ASN A 256 4.87 -8.18 -11.60
N HIS A 257 5.06 -8.17 -12.92
CA HIS A 257 4.91 -6.95 -13.72
C HIS A 257 3.47 -6.42 -13.66
N ASN A 258 2.46 -7.30 -13.74
CA ASN A 258 1.06 -6.92 -13.58
C ASN A 258 0.78 -6.35 -12.18
N LYS A 259 1.35 -6.92 -11.13
CA LYS A 259 1.23 -6.42 -9.75
C LYS A 259 1.91 -5.06 -9.55
N VAL A 260 3.03 -4.80 -10.24
CA VAL A 260 3.66 -3.48 -10.30
C VAL A 260 2.71 -2.45 -10.92
N ILE A 261 2.10 -2.78 -12.07
CA ILE A 261 1.11 -1.92 -12.75
C ILE A 261 -0.10 -1.64 -11.88
N ASP A 262 -0.65 -2.67 -11.24
CA ASP A 262 -1.78 -2.57 -10.34
C ASP A 262 -1.45 -1.74 -9.08
N GLY A 263 -0.26 -1.93 -8.51
CA GLY A 263 0.24 -1.09 -7.42
C GLY A 263 0.29 0.40 -7.79
N MET A 264 0.86 0.72 -8.97
CA MET A 264 0.86 2.09 -9.50
C MET A 264 -0.55 2.66 -9.68
N LEU A 265 -1.47 1.89 -10.26
CA LEU A 265 -2.86 2.32 -10.45
C LEU A 265 -3.52 2.66 -9.12
N LYS A 266 -3.33 1.83 -8.10
CA LYS A 266 -3.86 2.08 -6.75
C LYS A 266 -3.28 3.35 -6.13
N ILE A 267 -1.99 3.63 -6.34
CA ILE A 267 -1.35 4.88 -5.89
C ILE A 267 -2.05 6.11 -6.48
N THR A 268 -2.55 6.04 -7.72
CA THR A 268 -3.27 7.17 -8.34
C THR A 268 -4.60 7.51 -7.65
N GLU A 269 -5.14 6.60 -6.84
CA GLU A 269 -6.38 6.81 -6.08
C GLU A 269 -6.18 7.64 -4.81
N ILE A 270 -4.99 8.19 -4.53
CA ILE A 270 -4.68 8.91 -3.27
C ILE A 270 -5.72 9.98 -2.89
N LYS A 271 -6.37 10.63 -3.88
CA LYS A 271 -7.43 11.63 -3.64
C LYS A 271 -8.78 11.01 -3.27
N ASN A 272 -9.09 9.85 -3.84
CA ASN A 272 -10.39 9.20 -3.72
C ASN A 272 -10.40 8.17 -2.60
N ASP A 273 -9.31 7.43 -2.44
CA ASP A 273 -9.13 6.35 -1.49
C ASP A 273 -7.66 6.30 -1.02
N PRO A 274 -7.28 7.16 -0.05
CA PRO A 274 -5.91 7.25 0.43
C PRO A 274 -5.35 5.93 0.97
N LEU A 275 -6.18 5.12 1.65
CA LEU A 275 -5.76 3.80 2.13
C LEU A 275 -5.41 2.88 0.96
N MET A 276 -6.23 2.88 -0.11
CA MET A 276 -5.92 2.13 -1.32
C MET A 276 -4.59 2.55 -1.92
N ALA A 277 -4.27 3.84 -1.93
CA ALA A 277 -3.00 4.34 -2.44
C ALA A 277 -1.79 3.90 -1.59
N VAL A 278 -1.89 3.95 -0.26
CA VAL A 278 -0.84 3.45 0.64
C VAL A 278 -0.63 1.95 0.49
N LEU A 279 -1.73 1.20 0.39
CA LEU A 279 -1.72 -0.23 0.13
C LEU A 279 -1.13 -0.57 -1.24
N GLY A 280 -1.47 0.23 -2.26
CA GLY A 280 -0.91 0.17 -3.61
C GLY A 280 0.60 0.37 -3.61
N LEU A 281 1.11 1.33 -2.84
CA LEU A 281 2.54 1.58 -2.67
C LEU A 281 3.28 0.36 -2.08
N GLY A 282 2.70 -0.26 -1.04
CA GLY A 282 3.26 -1.49 -0.46
C GLY A 282 3.31 -2.64 -1.48
N SER A 283 2.22 -2.83 -2.24
CA SER A 283 2.15 -3.84 -3.31
C SER A 283 3.16 -3.57 -4.42
N TYR A 284 3.26 -2.31 -4.87
CA TYR A 284 4.24 -1.86 -5.85
C TYR A 284 5.67 -2.20 -5.41
N SER A 285 6.07 -1.78 -4.20
CA SER A 285 7.43 -2.00 -3.70
C SER A 285 7.80 -3.48 -3.68
N LYS A 286 6.92 -4.33 -3.11
CA LYS A 286 7.14 -5.78 -3.04
C LYS A 286 7.21 -6.41 -4.43
N SER A 287 6.31 -6.01 -5.33
CA SER A 287 6.20 -6.61 -6.66
C SER A 287 7.33 -6.16 -7.59
N SER A 288 7.86 -4.94 -7.41
CA SER A 288 9.05 -4.45 -8.12
C SER A 288 10.28 -5.25 -7.75
N GLU A 289 10.47 -5.58 -6.46
CA GLU A 289 11.55 -6.47 -6.00
C GLU A 289 11.42 -7.86 -6.63
N ALA A 290 10.23 -8.46 -6.59
CA ALA A 290 9.96 -9.76 -7.19
C ALA A 290 10.07 -9.77 -8.73
N PHE A 291 9.74 -8.66 -9.40
CA PHE A 291 9.91 -8.51 -10.84
C PHE A 291 11.40 -8.48 -11.23
N LEU A 292 12.24 -7.76 -10.47
CA LEU A 292 13.68 -7.74 -10.69
C LEU A 292 14.33 -9.10 -10.39
N GLU A 293 13.87 -9.79 -9.33
CA GLU A 293 14.27 -11.16 -9.01
C GLU A 293 13.95 -12.11 -10.17
N ALA A 294 12.74 -12.03 -10.74
CA ALA A 294 12.34 -12.83 -11.90
C ALA A 294 13.25 -12.61 -13.12
N ILE A 295 13.68 -11.36 -13.37
CA ILE A 295 14.68 -11.07 -14.42
C ILE A 295 16.01 -11.74 -14.09
N GLY A 296 16.47 -11.65 -12.83
CA GLY A 296 17.67 -12.33 -12.35
C GLY A 296 17.63 -13.84 -12.59
N ASP A 297 16.54 -14.49 -12.18
CA ASP A 297 16.34 -15.93 -12.37
C ASP A 297 16.34 -16.34 -13.84
N LEU A 298 15.74 -15.52 -14.71
CA LEU A 298 15.77 -15.74 -16.16
C LEU A 298 17.20 -15.64 -16.71
N LYS A 299 17.99 -14.66 -16.28
CA LYS A 299 19.40 -14.52 -16.67
C LYS A 299 20.21 -15.73 -16.23
N ASP A 300 20.02 -16.16 -14.98
CA ASP A 300 20.69 -17.31 -14.39
C ASP A 300 20.37 -18.60 -15.14
N TYR A 301 19.10 -18.80 -15.49
CA TYR A 301 18.66 -19.94 -16.29
C TYR A 301 19.27 -19.95 -17.69
N LEU A 302 19.24 -18.81 -18.40
CA LEU A 302 19.83 -18.70 -19.74
C LEU A 302 21.33 -19.00 -19.71
N SER A 303 22.05 -18.44 -18.75
CA SER A 303 23.49 -18.69 -18.55
C SER A 303 23.77 -20.17 -18.24
N ALA A 304 22.99 -20.80 -17.37
CA ALA A 304 23.13 -22.22 -17.04
C ALA A 304 22.89 -23.16 -18.24
N LYS A 305 22.08 -22.73 -19.21
CA LYS A 305 21.86 -23.43 -20.48
C LYS A 305 22.90 -23.10 -21.56
N GLY A 306 23.95 -22.34 -21.23
CA GLY A 306 25.01 -21.96 -22.15
C GLY A 306 24.61 -20.90 -23.17
N VAL A 307 23.49 -20.21 -22.95
CA VAL A 307 23.04 -19.13 -23.84
C VAL A 307 23.87 -17.88 -23.57
N VAL A 308 24.60 -17.43 -24.59
CA VAL A 308 25.39 -16.20 -24.57
C VAL A 308 24.97 -15.32 -25.73
N PHE A 309 24.67 -14.06 -25.44
CA PHE A 309 24.31 -13.05 -26.41
C PHE A 309 25.54 -12.22 -26.82
N LYS A 310 25.66 -11.93 -28.12
CA LYS A 310 26.69 -11.05 -28.67
C LYS A 310 26.36 -9.58 -28.37
N THR A 311 27.37 -8.71 -28.52
CA THR A 311 27.24 -7.27 -28.23
C THR A 311 26.23 -6.54 -29.11
N ASP A 312 25.96 -7.05 -30.31
CA ASP A 312 24.97 -6.53 -31.26
C ASP A 312 23.57 -7.12 -31.06
N GLU A 313 23.43 -8.16 -30.23
CA GLU A 313 22.14 -8.78 -29.94
C GLU A 313 21.41 -8.04 -28.81
N PRO A 314 20.08 -7.83 -28.92
CA PRO A 314 19.31 -7.18 -27.86
C PRO A 314 19.48 -7.84 -26.49
N GLY A 315 19.55 -9.17 -26.47
CA GLY A 315 19.71 -10.01 -25.28
C GLY A 315 21.03 -9.83 -24.54
N VAL A 316 21.98 -9.02 -25.02
CA VAL A 316 23.25 -8.73 -24.32
C VAL A 316 23.04 -8.27 -22.88
N ILE A 317 21.93 -7.59 -22.57
CA ILE A 317 21.59 -7.14 -21.20
C ILE A 317 21.27 -8.31 -20.25
N LEU A 318 20.98 -9.49 -20.80
CA LEU A 318 20.67 -10.72 -20.08
C LEU A 318 21.89 -11.62 -19.87
N ASN A 319 23.06 -11.25 -20.41
CA ASN A 319 24.30 -11.90 -20.02
C ASN A 319 24.56 -11.67 -18.52
N LYS A 320 25.18 -12.67 -17.86
CA LYS A 320 25.72 -12.54 -16.51
C LYS A 320 26.91 -11.58 -16.50
#